data_AF-A0A7X1LWM3-F1
#
_entry.id   AF-A0A7X1LWM3-F1
#
_cell.length_a   1.000
_cell.length_b   1.000
_cell.length_c   1.000
_cell.angle_alpha   90.00
_cell.angle_beta   90.00
_cell.angle_gamma   90.00
#
_symmetry.space_group_name_H-M   'P 1'
#
loop_
_entity.id
_entity.type
_entity.pdbx_description
1 polymer ?
#
loop_
_entity_poly.entity_id
_entity_poly.type
_entity_poly.pdbx_seq_one_letter_code
_entity_poly.pdbx_strand_id
1 'polypeptide(L)'
;MSGRLVRCCCALALAAAVVSAAPPPGGPAEPPSGERSVGALLTRLRTLYRQIDAATKEYEAAGPALRRQRAAADRAAEEVAGARVALARSRDEAGALAREQYRSGAGALSPAVTLLFAADPEGVLRRRHELERAAAGRAGVLSRLSAAAARADGVAREARGVLDAQLTLADRRERRRETARRGLDEVERLLAGLTDGELAALGASPGGVPRSLPQRGHPHFTVSSRAAPRTP
;
A
#
# COMPACT_ATOMS: atom_id res chain seq x y z
N MET A 1 25.72 -36.37 4.85
CA MET A 1 27.00 -35.91 5.42
C MET A 1 27.14 -34.42 5.13
N SER A 2 27.35 -33.44 5.99
CA SER A 2 27.37 -33.25 7.44
C SER A 2 27.57 -31.74 7.66
N GLY A 3 26.78 -31.09 8.53
CA GLY A 3 27.06 -29.76 9.12
C GLY A 3 26.83 -28.54 8.20
N ARG A 4 26.33 -27.39 8.65
CA ARG A 4 26.26 -26.79 9.99
C ARG A 4 25.08 -25.80 10.02
N LEU A 5 24.10 -26.05 10.90
CA LEU A 5 23.07 -25.08 11.27
C LEU A 5 23.61 -24.24 12.42
N VAL A 6 23.76 -22.94 12.17
CA VAL A 6 24.12 -21.95 13.19
C VAL A 6 22.89 -21.73 14.08
N ARG A 7 22.87 -22.41 15.23
CA ARG A 7 21.94 -22.19 16.34
C ARG A 7 22.41 -20.95 17.10
N CYS A 8 21.64 -19.88 17.01
CA CYS A 8 21.83 -18.70 17.85
C CYS A 8 21.18 -18.97 19.22
N CYS A 9 22.01 -19.28 20.21
CA CYS A 9 21.61 -19.43 21.60
C CYS A 9 21.55 -18.06 22.27
N CYS A 10 20.35 -17.59 22.64
CA CYS A 10 20.21 -16.52 23.63
C CYS A 10 19.74 -17.14 24.94
N ALA A 11 20.64 -17.08 25.94
CA ALA A 11 20.41 -17.55 27.29
C ALA A 11 19.26 -16.78 27.95
N LEU A 12 18.27 -17.52 28.46
CA LEU A 12 17.30 -16.97 29.42
C LEU A 12 17.98 -16.91 30.79
N ALA A 13 18.25 -15.71 31.28
CA ALA A 13 18.58 -15.46 32.67
C ALA A 13 17.28 -15.37 33.49
N LEU A 14 17.04 -16.35 34.37
CA LEU A 14 16.05 -16.23 35.43
C LEU A 14 16.62 -15.33 36.54
N ALA A 15 16.04 -14.15 36.72
CA ALA A 15 16.22 -13.35 37.93
C ALA A 15 15.00 -13.56 38.82
N ALA A 16 15.21 -14.22 39.96
CA ALA A 16 14.24 -14.31 41.05
C ALA A 16 14.15 -12.94 41.74
N ALA A 17 12.96 -12.32 41.73
CA ALA A 17 12.68 -11.13 42.51
C ALA A 17 11.68 -11.48 43.62
N VAL A 18 12.10 -11.14 44.83
CA VAL A 18 11.43 -11.28 46.13
C VAL A 18 10.00 -10.73 46.10
N VAL A 19 9.05 -11.53 46.58
CA VAL A 19 7.68 -11.10 46.89
C VAL A 19 7.74 -10.17 48.11
N SER A 20 7.56 -8.87 47.87
CA SER A 20 7.18 -7.93 48.92
C SER A 20 5.67 -7.70 48.82
N ALA A 21 4.96 -8.08 49.88
CA ALA A 21 3.53 -7.87 50.01
C ALA A 21 3.23 -6.36 50.10
N ALA A 22 2.64 -5.80 49.05
CA ALA A 22 2.10 -4.45 49.04
C ALA A 22 0.59 -4.48 49.34
N PRO A 23 0.05 -3.51 50.11
CA PRO A 23 -1.37 -3.45 50.47
C PRO A 23 -2.24 -3.15 49.23
N PRO A 24 -3.56 -3.41 49.29
CA PRO A 24 -4.42 -3.40 48.10
C PRO A 24 -4.42 -2.04 47.38
N PRO A 25 -4.58 -2.00 46.05
CA PRO A 25 -4.78 -0.75 45.34
C PRO A 25 -6.13 -0.19 45.77
N GLY A 26 -6.09 0.80 46.66
CA GLY A 26 -7.14 1.80 46.72
C GLY A 26 -7.23 2.41 45.34
N GLY A 27 -8.26 2.00 44.58
CA GLY A 27 -8.65 2.70 43.38
C GLY A 27 -8.84 4.18 43.73
N PRO A 28 -8.52 5.12 42.83
CA PRO A 28 -8.99 6.49 43.02
C PRO A 28 -10.50 6.39 43.13
N ALA A 29 -11.01 6.63 44.34
CA ALA A 29 -12.41 6.89 44.56
C ALA A 29 -12.80 7.98 43.56
N GLU A 30 -13.74 7.66 42.69
CA GLU A 30 -14.41 8.63 41.85
C GLU A 30 -14.87 9.75 42.78
N PRO A 31 -14.35 10.98 42.64
CA PRO A 31 -14.79 12.04 43.53
C PRO A 31 -16.29 12.20 43.33
N PRO A 32 -17.04 12.42 44.43
CA PRO A 32 -18.47 12.73 44.33
C PRO A 32 -18.65 13.88 43.35
N SER A 33 -19.77 13.91 42.64
CA SER A 33 -20.18 14.93 41.66
C SER A 33 -20.16 16.36 42.24
N GLY A 34 -18.96 16.87 42.47
CA GLY A 34 -18.63 18.15 43.06
C GLY A 34 -17.84 18.93 42.03
N GLU A 35 -18.43 20.03 41.59
CA GLU A 35 -17.79 21.18 40.94
C GLU A 35 -16.44 20.88 40.28
N ARG A 36 -16.50 20.47 39.01
CA ARG A 36 -15.29 20.43 38.17
C ARG A 36 -14.72 21.84 38.14
N SER A 37 -13.51 22.04 38.68
CA SER A 37 -12.93 23.38 38.72
C SER A 37 -12.79 23.94 37.30
N VAL A 38 -13.13 25.22 37.13
CA VAL A 38 -13.04 25.92 35.83
C VAL A 38 -11.62 25.79 35.23
N GLY A 39 -10.58 25.77 36.07
CA GLY A 39 -9.20 25.54 35.66
C GLY A 39 -8.95 24.15 35.04
N ALA A 40 -9.58 23.09 35.58
CA ALA A 40 -9.50 21.75 35.02
C ALA A 40 -10.21 21.67 33.65
N LEU A 41 -11.38 22.33 33.51
CA LEU A 41 -12.12 22.42 32.25
C LEU A 41 -11.31 23.15 31.16
N LEU A 42 -10.73 24.31 31.49
CA LEU A 42 -9.86 25.06 30.57
C LEU A 42 -8.64 24.24 30.15
N THR A 43 -8.03 23.51 31.08
CA THR A 43 -6.88 22.65 30.79
C THR A 43 -7.24 21.51 29.84
N ARG A 44 -8.39 20.86 30.05
CA ARG A 44 -8.91 19.82 29.15
C ARG A 44 -9.20 20.38 27.76
N LEU A 45 -9.89 21.51 27.69
CA LEU A 45 -10.24 22.17 26.43
C LEU A 45 -8.98 22.58 25.63
N ARG A 46 -8.00 23.20 26.29
CA ARG A 46 -6.71 23.56 25.68
C ARG A 46 -5.94 22.34 25.18
N THR A 47 -6.09 21.19 25.85
CA THR A 47 -5.45 19.95 25.43
C THR A 47 -6.14 19.37 24.19
N LEU A 48 -7.47 19.34 24.16
CA LEU A 48 -8.24 18.91 22.98
C LEU A 48 -7.94 19.78 21.76
N TYR A 49 -7.94 21.11 21.90
CA TYR A 49 -7.59 22.00 20.79
C TYR A 49 -6.19 21.74 20.24
N ARG A 50 -5.19 21.52 21.11
CA ARG A 50 -3.83 21.18 20.68
C ARG A 50 -3.78 19.85 19.93
N GLN A 51 -4.54 18.85 20.37
CA GLN A 51 -4.61 17.55 19.70
C GLN A 51 -5.30 17.64 18.33
N ILE A 52 -6.40 18.38 18.24
CA ILE A 52 -7.15 18.61 16.99
C ILE A 52 -6.27 19.36 15.98
N ASP A 53 -5.59 20.42 16.43
CA ASP A 53 -4.70 21.21 15.59
C ASP A 53 -3.52 20.37 15.08
N ALA A 54 -2.88 19.58 15.95
CA ALA A 54 -1.82 18.67 15.56
C ALA A 54 -2.29 17.64 14.51
N ALA A 55 -3.43 17.00 14.73
CA ALA A 55 -4.00 16.02 13.80
C ALA A 55 -4.38 16.65 12.45
N THR A 56 -4.93 17.86 12.48
CA THR A 56 -5.28 18.62 11.26
C THR A 56 -4.05 19.00 10.46
N LYS A 57 -2.99 19.49 11.11
CA LYS A 57 -1.70 19.79 10.48
C LYS A 57 -1.08 18.56 9.82
N GLU A 58 -1.10 17.41 10.49
CA GLU A 58 -0.61 16.16 9.89
C GLU A 58 -1.47 15.70 8.70
N TYR A 59 -2.80 15.86 8.77
CA TYR A 59 -3.72 15.55 7.67
C TYR A 59 -3.44 16.40 6.43
N GLU A 60 -3.22 17.70 6.62
CA GLU A 60 -2.91 18.66 5.56
C GLU A 60 -1.52 18.39 4.97
N ALA A 61 -0.52 18.15 5.82
CA ALA A 61 0.85 17.84 5.42
C ALA A 61 0.94 16.54 4.60
N ALA A 62 0.04 15.57 4.81
CA ALA A 62 -0.01 14.34 4.02
C ALA A 62 -0.54 14.55 2.58
N GLY A 63 -1.24 15.66 2.30
CA GLY A 63 -1.86 15.94 1.01
C GLY A 63 -0.88 15.91 -0.18
N PRO A 64 0.22 16.69 -0.14
CA PRO A 64 1.23 16.68 -1.20
C PRO A 64 1.85 15.30 -1.46
N ALA A 65 2.16 14.54 -0.40
CA ALA A 65 2.71 13.20 -0.52
C ALA A 65 1.72 12.24 -1.20
N LEU A 66 0.44 12.28 -0.82
CA LEU A 66 -0.59 11.46 -1.42
C LEU A 66 -0.84 11.81 -2.91
N ARG A 67 -0.76 13.09 -3.29
CA ARG A 67 -0.84 13.50 -4.70
C ARG A 67 0.32 12.93 -5.53
N ARG A 68 1.55 13.02 -5.02
CA ARG A 68 2.73 12.43 -5.69
C ARG A 68 2.58 10.92 -5.85
N GLN A 69 2.07 10.25 -4.82
CA GLN A 69 1.93 8.79 -4.87
C GLN A 69 0.81 8.33 -5.79
N ARG A 70 -0.29 9.09 -5.91
CA ARG A 70 -1.31 8.84 -6.95
C ARG A 70 -0.71 8.92 -8.36
N ALA A 71 0.03 9.98 -8.65
CA ALA A 71 0.71 10.11 -9.95
C ALA A 71 1.76 9.00 -10.20
N ALA A 72 2.40 8.49 -9.16
CA ALA A 72 3.28 7.33 -9.27
C ALA A 72 2.49 6.04 -9.57
N ALA A 73 1.35 5.83 -8.91
CA ALA A 73 0.47 4.68 -9.16
C ALA A 73 -0.13 4.71 -10.57
N ASP A 74 -0.53 5.87 -11.07
CA ASP A 74 -1.05 6.04 -12.43
C ASP A 74 0.02 5.66 -13.46
N ARG A 75 1.27 6.16 -13.30
CA ARG A 75 2.40 5.77 -14.16
C ARG A 75 2.71 4.28 -14.08
N ALA A 76 2.71 3.70 -12.88
CA ALA A 76 2.92 2.27 -12.72
C ALA A 76 1.81 1.44 -13.41
N ALA A 77 0.56 1.92 -13.40
CA ALA A 77 -0.54 1.29 -14.12
C ALA A 77 -0.33 1.33 -15.65
N GLU A 78 0.14 2.45 -16.19
CA GLU A 78 0.51 2.59 -17.59
C GLU A 78 1.66 1.64 -17.98
N GLU A 79 2.69 1.54 -17.15
CA GLU A 79 3.81 0.61 -17.36
C GLU A 79 3.35 -0.86 -17.34
N VAL A 80 2.48 -1.23 -16.41
CA VAL A 80 1.86 -2.58 -16.37
C VAL A 80 1.08 -2.84 -17.66
N ALA A 81 0.29 -1.87 -18.13
CA ALA A 81 -0.46 -2.02 -19.37
C ALA A 81 0.47 -2.23 -20.57
N GLY A 82 1.53 -1.43 -20.69
CA GLY A 82 2.55 -1.57 -21.73
C GLY A 82 3.25 -2.93 -21.69
N ALA A 83 3.64 -3.40 -20.50
CA ALA A 83 4.29 -4.70 -20.34
C ALA A 83 3.34 -5.87 -20.71
N ARG A 84 2.06 -5.76 -20.37
CA ARG A 84 1.03 -6.76 -20.77
C ARG A 84 0.83 -6.80 -22.27
N VAL A 85 0.81 -5.66 -22.95
CA VAL A 85 0.73 -5.58 -24.42
C VAL A 85 1.95 -6.24 -25.06
N ALA A 86 3.16 -5.96 -24.56
CA ALA A 86 4.38 -6.58 -25.06
C ALA A 86 4.38 -8.11 -24.87
N LEU A 87 3.88 -8.59 -23.72
CA LEU A 87 3.72 -10.02 -23.46
C LEU A 87 2.66 -10.67 -24.34
N ALA A 88 1.54 -9.98 -24.62
CA ALA A 88 0.53 -10.49 -25.55
C ALA A 88 1.12 -10.67 -26.96
N ARG A 89 1.87 -9.67 -27.45
CA ARG A 89 2.55 -9.75 -28.75
C ARG A 89 3.53 -10.92 -28.82
N SER A 90 4.35 -11.13 -27.79
CA SER A 90 5.31 -12.25 -27.79
C SER A 90 4.62 -13.61 -27.69
N ARG A 91 3.46 -13.69 -27.02
CA ARG A 91 2.60 -14.89 -27.02
C ARG A 91 2.01 -15.15 -28.41
N ASP A 92 1.62 -14.12 -29.14
CA ASP A 92 1.11 -14.27 -30.51
C ASP A 92 2.19 -14.79 -31.47
N GLU A 93 3.42 -14.27 -31.36
CA GLU A 93 4.59 -14.76 -32.11
C GLU A 93 4.88 -16.24 -31.79
N ALA A 94 4.92 -16.59 -30.49
CA ALA A 94 5.12 -17.97 -30.06
C ALA A 94 3.97 -18.90 -30.49
N GLY A 95 2.73 -18.41 -30.47
CA GLY A 95 1.56 -19.13 -30.94
C GLY A 95 1.58 -19.36 -32.45
N ALA A 96 2.08 -18.41 -33.24
CA ALA A 96 2.29 -18.57 -34.67
C ALA A 96 3.33 -19.67 -34.95
N LEU A 97 4.44 -19.66 -34.20
CA LEU A 97 5.44 -20.72 -34.27
C LEU A 97 4.85 -22.09 -33.89
N ALA A 98 4.05 -22.16 -32.82
CA ALA A 98 3.39 -23.41 -32.41
C ALA A 98 2.43 -23.94 -33.48
N ARG A 99 1.67 -23.06 -34.14
CA ARG A 99 0.79 -23.44 -35.26
C ARG A 99 1.58 -23.93 -36.48
N GLU A 100 2.72 -23.33 -36.77
CA GLU A 100 3.64 -23.82 -37.80
C GLU A 100 4.13 -25.22 -37.46
N GLN A 101 4.57 -25.46 -36.22
CA GLN A 101 5.00 -26.79 -35.78
C GLN A 101 3.84 -27.80 -35.82
N TYR A 102 2.61 -27.41 -35.48
CA TYR A 102 1.46 -28.31 -35.54
C TYR A 102 1.10 -28.69 -36.98
N ARG A 103 1.12 -27.71 -37.90
CA ARG A 103 0.84 -27.96 -39.33
C ARG A 103 1.94 -28.78 -40.01
N SER A 104 3.20 -28.48 -39.71
CA SER A 104 4.36 -29.17 -40.28
C SER A 104 4.63 -30.52 -39.61
N GLY A 105 4.20 -30.68 -38.36
CA GLY A 105 4.43 -31.86 -37.51
C GLY A 105 3.43 -33.00 -37.70
N ALA A 106 2.36 -32.82 -38.49
CA ALA A 106 1.47 -33.92 -38.85
C ALA A 106 2.12 -34.97 -39.77
N GLY A 107 3.40 -34.79 -40.17
CA GLY A 107 4.17 -35.79 -40.92
C GLY A 107 5.70 -35.66 -40.90
N ALA A 108 6.29 -34.77 -40.09
CA ALA A 108 7.74 -34.56 -40.06
C ALA A 108 8.42 -35.27 -38.87
N LEU A 109 9.26 -36.26 -39.16
CA LEU A 109 10.17 -36.88 -38.19
C LEU A 109 11.18 -35.84 -37.67
N SER A 110 11.69 -36.01 -36.44
CA SER A 110 12.76 -35.14 -35.91
C SER A 110 13.93 -35.07 -36.91
N PRO A 111 14.67 -33.96 -37.03
CA PRO A 111 15.80 -33.87 -37.96
C PRO A 111 16.84 -34.98 -37.78
N ALA A 112 17.05 -35.44 -36.55
CA ALA A 112 17.95 -36.56 -36.25
C ALA A 112 17.39 -37.90 -36.72
N VAL A 113 16.08 -38.10 -36.57
CA VAL A 113 15.38 -39.30 -37.07
C VAL A 113 15.32 -39.27 -38.60
N THR A 114 15.11 -38.09 -39.18
CA THR A 114 15.13 -37.87 -40.64
C THR A 114 16.50 -38.19 -41.22
N LEU A 115 17.59 -37.77 -40.56
CA LEU A 115 18.96 -38.11 -40.97
C LEU A 115 19.24 -39.62 -40.92
N LEU A 116 18.71 -40.32 -39.90
CA LEU A 116 18.89 -41.77 -39.74
C LEU A 116 18.20 -42.58 -40.83
N PHE A 117 17.08 -42.09 -41.38
CA PHE A 117 16.29 -42.74 -42.43
C PHE A 117 16.40 -42.06 -43.80
N ALA A 118 17.30 -41.09 -43.95
CA ALA A 118 17.47 -40.36 -45.21
C ALA A 118 18.14 -41.25 -46.26
N ALA A 119 17.57 -41.31 -47.46
CA ALA A 119 18.20 -41.96 -48.62
C ALA A 119 19.48 -41.25 -49.09
N ASP A 120 19.60 -39.95 -48.79
CA ASP A 120 20.77 -39.11 -49.09
C ASP A 120 21.13 -38.24 -47.87
N PRO A 121 22.01 -38.72 -46.96
CA PRO A 121 22.41 -37.98 -45.78
C PRO A 121 23.29 -36.75 -46.10
N GLU A 122 24.08 -36.77 -47.18
CA GLU A 122 24.92 -35.63 -47.57
C GLU A 122 24.08 -34.45 -48.04
N GLY A 123 23.01 -34.70 -48.80
CA GLY A 123 22.05 -33.69 -49.21
C GLY A 123 21.30 -33.02 -48.05
N VAL A 124 21.04 -33.76 -46.96
CA VAL A 124 20.45 -33.23 -45.71
C VAL A 124 21.47 -32.37 -44.97
N LEU A 125 22.73 -32.82 -44.86
CA LEU A 125 23.81 -32.06 -44.22
C LEU A 125 24.11 -30.75 -44.96
N ARG A 126 23.97 -30.71 -46.28
CA ARG A 126 24.15 -29.47 -47.08
C ARG A 126 23.12 -28.39 -46.75
N ARG A 127 21.94 -28.76 -46.22
CA ARG A 127 20.89 -27.84 -45.75
C ARG A 127 20.98 -27.52 -44.25
N ARG A 128 21.99 -28.03 -43.54
CA ARG A 128 22.17 -27.82 -42.09
C ARG A 128 22.13 -26.35 -41.70
N HIS A 129 22.72 -25.47 -42.48
CA HIS A 129 22.74 -24.04 -42.17
C HIS A 129 21.34 -23.38 -42.22
N GLU A 130 20.41 -23.92 -43.01
CA GLU A 130 19.00 -23.48 -43.02
C GLU A 130 18.27 -23.96 -41.77
N LEU A 131 18.53 -25.21 -41.35
CA LEU A 131 17.99 -25.77 -40.11
C LEU A 131 18.49 -25.03 -38.87
N GLU A 132 19.78 -24.67 -38.83
CA GLU A 132 20.37 -23.88 -37.75
C GLU A 132 19.76 -22.48 -37.67
N ARG A 133 19.59 -21.79 -38.81
CA ARG A 133 18.93 -20.48 -38.86
C ARG A 133 17.48 -20.55 -38.38
N ALA A 134 16.74 -21.59 -38.80
CA ALA A 134 15.38 -21.81 -38.32
C ALA A 134 15.34 -22.08 -36.81
N ALA A 135 16.24 -22.94 -36.29
CA ALA A 135 16.34 -23.22 -34.86
C ALA A 135 16.70 -21.97 -34.04
N ALA A 136 17.65 -21.15 -34.52
CA ALA A 136 18.01 -19.88 -33.91
C ALA A 136 16.83 -18.90 -33.89
N GLY A 137 16.04 -18.84 -34.98
CA GLY A 137 14.81 -18.04 -35.04
C GLY A 137 13.79 -18.44 -33.98
N ARG A 138 13.55 -19.76 -33.82
CA ARG A 138 12.65 -20.31 -32.79
C ARG A 138 13.12 -19.99 -31.37
N ALA A 139 14.41 -20.20 -31.11
CA ALA A 139 15.02 -19.86 -29.83
C ALA A 139 14.88 -18.36 -29.53
N GLY A 140 15.01 -17.50 -30.54
CA GLY A 140 14.78 -16.06 -30.43
C GLY A 140 13.35 -15.69 -30.03
N VAL A 141 12.34 -16.34 -30.61
CA VAL A 141 10.93 -16.13 -30.25
C VAL A 141 10.68 -16.53 -28.78
N LEU A 142 11.15 -17.71 -28.37
CA LEU A 142 11.00 -18.18 -26.99
C LEU A 142 11.73 -17.29 -25.99
N SER A 143 12.93 -16.81 -26.34
CA SER A 143 13.70 -15.87 -25.52
C SER A 143 12.94 -14.55 -25.33
N ARG A 144 12.37 -13.97 -26.40
CA ARG A 144 11.53 -12.76 -26.30
C ARG A 144 10.28 -12.98 -25.46
N LEU A 145 9.62 -14.14 -25.59
CA LEU A 145 8.48 -14.49 -24.75
C LEU A 145 8.86 -14.54 -23.27
N SER A 146 9.95 -15.25 -22.95
CA SER A 146 10.46 -15.36 -21.58
C SER A 146 10.83 -13.99 -20.99
N ALA A 147 11.56 -13.17 -21.75
CA ALA A 147 11.93 -11.82 -21.33
C ALA A 147 10.71 -10.91 -21.11
N ALA A 148 9.71 -10.98 -22.00
CA ALA A 148 8.47 -10.21 -21.85
C ALA A 148 7.66 -10.66 -20.62
N ALA A 149 7.62 -11.96 -20.33
CA ALA A 149 6.96 -12.50 -19.14
C ALA A 149 7.65 -12.03 -17.87
N ALA A 150 8.98 -12.17 -17.79
CA ALA A 150 9.77 -11.72 -16.66
C ALA A 150 9.63 -10.20 -16.42
N ARG A 151 9.61 -9.40 -17.48
CA ARG A 151 9.37 -7.95 -17.39
C ARG A 151 7.96 -7.65 -16.88
N ALA A 152 6.93 -8.29 -17.42
CA ALA A 152 5.55 -8.09 -16.97
C ALA A 152 5.38 -8.43 -15.48
N ASP A 153 6.01 -9.52 -15.02
CA ASP A 153 5.99 -9.91 -13.62
C ASP A 153 6.80 -8.97 -12.71
N GLY A 154 7.90 -8.42 -13.21
CA GLY A 154 8.69 -7.39 -12.51
C GLY A 154 7.88 -6.11 -12.31
N VAL A 155 7.39 -5.54 -13.40
CA VAL A 155 6.60 -4.29 -13.39
C VAL A 155 5.31 -4.46 -12.56
N ALA A 156 4.64 -5.61 -12.65
CA ALA A 156 3.46 -5.87 -11.83
C ALA A 156 3.78 -5.93 -10.32
N ARG A 157 4.95 -6.46 -9.92
CA ARG A 157 5.38 -6.46 -8.51
C ARG A 157 5.71 -5.06 -8.02
N GLU A 158 6.41 -4.27 -8.82
CA GLU A 158 6.74 -2.88 -8.51
C GLU A 158 5.47 -2.03 -8.36
N ALA A 159 4.53 -2.17 -9.29
CA ALA A 159 3.24 -1.47 -9.25
C ALA A 159 2.42 -1.80 -7.98
N ARG A 160 2.45 -3.06 -7.51
CA ARG A 160 1.83 -3.42 -6.22
C ARG A 160 2.49 -2.68 -5.05
N GLY A 161 3.83 -2.61 -5.01
CA GLY A 161 4.53 -1.86 -3.97
C GLY A 161 4.19 -0.36 -3.98
N VAL A 162 4.05 0.24 -5.16
CA VAL A 162 3.62 1.64 -5.31
C VAL A 162 2.19 1.84 -4.78
N LEU A 163 1.27 0.92 -5.11
CA LEU A 163 -0.11 0.95 -4.63
C LEU A 163 -0.19 0.76 -3.11
N ASP A 164 0.57 -0.18 -2.54
CA ASP A 164 0.60 -0.43 -1.09
C ASP A 164 1.08 0.80 -0.32
N ALA A 165 2.12 1.48 -0.82
CA ALA A 165 2.58 2.74 -0.24
C ALA A 165 1.52 3.85 -0.34
N GLN A 166 0.77 3.92 -1.45
CA GLN A 166 -0.34 4.86 -1.61
C GLN A 166 -1.45 4.60 -0.58
N LEU A 167 -1.86 3.33 -0.43
CA LEU A 167 -2.91 2.92 0.49
C LEU A 167 -2.50 3.18 1.94
N THR A 168 -1.26 2.89 2.30
CA THR A 168 -0.72 3.17 3.64
C THR A 168 -0.75 4.67 3.96
N LEU A 169 -0.35 5.53 3.03
CA LEU A 169 -0.42 6.97 3.20
C LEU A 169 -1.87 7.48 3.29
N ALA A 170 -2.77 6.92 2.48
CA ALA A 170 -4.19 7.26 2.50
C ALA A 170 -4.84 6.87 3.83
N ASP A 171 -4.58 5.66 4.34
CA ASP A 171 -5.06 5.17 5.63
C ASP A 171 -4.56 6.05 6.77
N ARG A 172 -3.25 6.35 6.81
CA ARG A 172 -2.68 7.26 7.81
C ARG A 172 -3.37 8.63 7.78
N ARG A 173 -3.61 9.19 6.59
CA ARG A 173 -4.28 10.47 6.43
C ARG A 173 -5.73 10.41 6.94
N GLU A 174 -6.48 9.36 6.63
CA GLU A 174 -7.85 9.21 7.14
C GLU A 174 -7.88 9.05 8.66
N ARG A 175 -6.95 8.32 9.25
CA ARG A 175 -6.83 8.24 10.72
C ARG A 175 -6.62 9.60 11.37
N ARG A 176 -5.78 10.46 10.79
CA ARG A 176 -5.58 11.84 11.31
C ARG A 176 -6.85 12.67 11.23
N ARG A 177 -7.60 12.54 10.12
CA ARG A 177 -8.91 13.18 9.97
C ARG A 177 -9.88 12.70 11.05
N GLU A 178 -9.90 11.39 11.32
CA GLU A 178 -10.77 10.81 12.34
C GLU A 178 -10.37 11.25 13.75
N THR A 179 -9.07 11.32 14.07
CA THR A 179 -8.58 11.89 15.33
C THR A 179 -9.08 13.33 15.52
N ALA A 180 -8.96 14.18 14.49
CA ALA A 180 -9.44 15.56 14.56
C ALA A 180 -10.95 15.64 14.80
N ARG A 181 -11.75 14.81 14.08
CA ARG A 181 -13.21 14.72 14.26
C ARG A 181 -13.60 14.30 15.66
N ARG A 182 -13.04 13.20 16.18
CA ARG A 182 -13.32 12.72 17.53
C ARG A 182 -12.96 13.76 18.60
N GLY A 183 -11.89 14.52 18.39
CA GLY A 183 -11.52 15.63 19.26
C GLY A 183 -12.58 16.74 19.25
N LEU A 184 -13.11 17.10 18.08
CA LEU A 184 -14.19 18.09 17.96
C LEU A 184 -15.48 17.59 18.63
N ASP A 185 -15.87 16.33 18.41
CA ASP A 185 -17.04 15.74 19.06
C ASP A 185 -16.92 15.74 20.60
N GLU A 186 -15.70 15.54 21.11
CA GLU A 186 -15.41 15.60 22.54
C GLU A 186 -15.50 17.04 23.08
N VAL A 187 -15.06 18.03 22.31
CA VAL A 187 -15.25 19.45 22.66
C VAL A 187 -16.75 19.78 22.72
N GLU A 188 -17.53 19.37 21.72
CA GLU A 188 -18.98 19.59 21.69
C GLU A 188 -19.68 18.92 22.89
N ARG A 189 -19.34 17.66 23.20
CA ARG A 189 -19.86 16.95 24.37
C ARG A 189 -19.49 17.61 25.69
N LEU A 190 -18.26 18.09 25.82
CA LEU A 190 -17.83 18.83 27.00
C LEU A 190 -18.65 20.10 27.17
N LEU A 191 -18.83 20.88 26.10
CA LEU A 191 -19.57 22.14 26.17
C LEU A 191 -21.06 21.93 26.45
N ALA A 192 -21.68 20.91 25.87
CA ALA A 192 -23.08 20.57 26.10
C ALA A 192 -23.36 20.05 27.53
N GLY A 193 -22.34 19.55 28.22
CA GLY A 193 -22.44 19.04 29.59
C GLY A 193 -22.17 20.07 30.69
N LEU A 194 -21.95 21.35 30.35
CA LEU A 194 -21.68 22.42 31.31
C LEU A 194 -22.96 23.14 31.73
N THR A 195 -23.01 23.58 32.98
CA THR A 195 -24.05 24.47 33.50
C THR A 195 -23.85 25.92 33.03
N ASP A 196 -24.91 26.74 33.05
CA ASP A 196 -24.83 28.17 32.68
C ASP A 196 -23.80 28.94 33.53
N GLY A 197 -23.67 28.59 34.81
CA GLY A 197 -22.68 29.18 35.72
C GLY A 197 -21.23 28.83 35.32
N GLU A 198 -20.98 27.58 34.94
CA GLU A 198 -19.67 27.13 34.45
C GLU A 198 -19.33 27.74 33.08
N LEU A 199 -20.30 27.87 32.18
CA LEU A 199 -20.14 28.54 30.88
C LEU A 199 -19.82 30.03 31.04
N ALA A 200 -20.52 30.73 31.94
CA ALA A 200 -20.24 32.12 32.26
C ALA A 200 -18.83 32.30 32.85
N ALA A 201 -18.44 31.41 33.77
CA ALA A 201 -17.12 31.42 34.38
C ALA A 201 -15.99 31.11 33.38
N LEU A 202 -16.22 30.20 32.42
CA LEU A 202 -15.29 29.94 31.31
C LEU A 202 -15.14 31.14 30.38
N GLY A 203 -16.23 31.86 30.09
CA GLY A 203 -16.23 33.07 29.26
C GLY A 203 -15.60 34.29 29.93
N ALA A 204 -15.70 34.40 31.26
CA ALA A 204 -15.11 35.48 32.05
C ALA A 204 -13.62 35.27 32.38
N SER A 205 -13.09 34.07 32.21
CA SER A 205 -11.68 33.76 32.48
C SER A 205 -10.74 34.44 31.45
N PRO A 206 -9.59 35.00 31.87
CA PRO A 206 -8.58 35.55 30.97
C PRO A 206 -7.90 34.41 30.17
N GLY A 207 -8.55 34.02 29.07
CA GLY A 207 -8.26 32.81 28.28
C GLY A 207 -9.50 32.12 27.72
N GLY A 208 -10.71 32.60 28.03
CA GLY A 208 -11.98 32.11 27.52
C GLY A 208 -12.07 32.18 25.99
N VAL A 209 -12.68 31.15 25.40
CA VAL A 209 -12.93 31.08 23.96
C VAL A 209 -13.84 32.26 23.58
N PRO A 210 -13.41 33.18 22.71
CA PRO A 210 -14.23 34.33 22.36
C PRO A 210 -15.52 33.86 21.70
N ARG A 211 -16.64 34.44 22.12
CA ARG A 211 -18.00 34.19 21.62
C ARG A 211 -18.17 34.55 20.12
N SER A 212 -17.12 35.07 19.48
CA SER A 212 -17.04 35.19 18.03
C SER A 212 -16.62 33.83 17.44
N LEU A 213 -17.61 33.06 16.99
CA LEU A 213 -17.39 32.00 16.02
C LEU A 213 -16.47 32.56 14.91
N PRO A 214 -15.28 31.99 14.64
CA PRO A 214 -14.68 32.22 13.35
C PRO A 214 -15.74 31.79 12.33
N GLN A 215 -16.10 32.71 11.43
CA GLN A 215 -16.88 32.38 10.24
C GLN A 215 -16.37 31.05 9.72
N ARG A 216 -17.30 30.13 9.43
CA ARG A 216 -17.04 28.86 8.76
C ARG A 216 -16.06 29.08 7.60
N GLY A 217 -14.77 28.99 7.88
CA GLY A 217 -13.84 28.34 6.98
C GLY A 217 -14.29 26.91 7.02
N HIS A 218 -15.32 26.58 6.23
CA HIS A 218 -15.61 25.19 5.90
C HIS A 218 -14.25 24.58 5.61
N PRO A 219 -13.77 23.57 6.36
CA PRO A 219 -12.76 22.72 5.80
C PRO A 219 -13.45 22.22 4.55
N HIS A 220 -13.03 22.72 3.39
CA HIS A 220 -13.40 22.17 2.10
C HIS A 220 -12.78 20.77 2.12
N PHE A 221 -13.43 19.86 2.84
CA PHE A 221 -13.43 18.44 2.60
C PHE A 221 -14.19 18.28 1.30
N THR A 222 -13.62 18.79 0.22
CA THR A 222 -14.00 18.38 -1.12
C THR A 222 -13.63 16.92 -1.18
N VAL A 223 -14.60 16.08 -0.86
CA VAL A 223 -14.67 14.73 -1.39
C VAL A 223 -14.75 14.95 -2.90
N SER A 224 -13.60 14.93 -3.56
CA SER A 224 -13.53 14.85 -5.02
C SER A 224 -14.01 13.45 -5.39
N SER A 225 -15.33 13.27 -5.31
CA SER A 225 -16.07 12.14 -5.83
C SER A 225 -16.47 12.48 -7.26
N ARG A 226 -15.51 12.41 -8.19
CA ARG A 226 -15.82 12.17 -9.59
C ARG A 226 -14.59 11.67 -10.36
N ALA A 227 -14.42 10.36 -10.35
CA ALA A 227 -13.83 9.64 -11.47
C ALA A 227 -14.58 8.31 -11.56
N ALA A 228 -15.78 8.36 -12.14
CA ALA A 228 -16.40 7.15 -12.66
C ALA A 228 -15.51 6.61 -13.80
N PRO A 229 -15.27 5.31 -13.87
CA PRO A 229 -14.55 4.73 -14.99
C PRO A 229 -15.38 4.91 -16.26
N ARG A 230 -14.83 5.62 -17.25
CA ARG A 230 -15.26 5.48 -18.63
C ARG A 230 -14.55 4.26 -19.19
N THR A 231 -15.30 3.19 -19.41
CA THR A 231 -14.99 2.16 -20.39
C THR A 231 -16.27 1.48 -20.86
N PRO A 232 -16.26 0.86 -22.04
CA PRO A 232 -15.27 0.97 -23.12
C PRO A 232 -15.65 2.03 -24.18
#